data_AF-A0A1H9JUF9-F1
#
_entry.id   AF-A0A1H9JUF9-F1
#
_cell.length_a   1.000
_cell.length_b   1.000
_cell.length_c   1.000
_cell.angle_alpha   90.00
_cell.angle_beta   90.00
_cell.angle_gamma   90.00
#
_symmetry.space_group_name_H-M   'P 1'
#
loop_
_entity.id
_entity.type
_entity.pdbx_description
1 polymer ?
#
loop_
_entity_poly.entity_id
_entity_poly.type
_entity_poly.pdbx_seq_one_letter_code
_entity_poly.pdbx_strand_id
1 'polypeptide(L)'
;MRAPALFWAFFLALGCAACTPFPDLGDRGAEASARAAPFPVLVPLEPVLEASADIRITEDTSPALNARAAALRARAALLRRQVGP
;
A
#
# COMPACT_ATOMS: atom_id res chain seq x y z
N MET A 1 -28.82 -29.35 -11.27
CA MET A 1 -29.16 -28.07 -10.59
C MET A 1 -28.60 -27.92 -9.17
N ARG A 2 -27.93 -28.94 -8.57
CA ARG A 2 -27.40 -28.88 -7.19
C ARG A 2 -26.01 -28.25 -7.05
N ALA A 3 -25.23 -28.20 -8.14
CA ALA A 3 -23.88 -27.63 -8.18
C ALA A 3 -23.81 -26.11 -7.84
N PRO A 4 -24.70 -25.22 -8.36
CA PRO A 4 -24.60 -23.80 -8.03
C PRO A 4 -24.96 -23.50 -6.57
N ALA A 5 -25.89 -24.26 -5.98
CA ALA A 5 -26.27 -24.12 -4.58
C ALA A 5 -25.13 -24.53 -3.63
N LEU A 6 -24.37 -25.57 -3.99
CA LEU A 6 -23.22 -26.03 -3.21
C LEU A 6 -22.07 -25.01 -3.26
N PHE A 7 -21.85 -24.40 -4.42
CA PHE A 7 -20.85 -23.34 -4.61
C PHE A 7 -21.19 -22.09 -3.79
N TRP A 8 -22.46 -21.69 -3.77
CA TRP A 8 -22.91 -20.52 -3.01
C TRP A 8 -22.85 -20.76 -1.49
N ALA A 9 -23.24 -21.96 -1.04
CA ALA A 9 -23.10 -22.36 0.37
C ALA A 9 -21.63 -22.38 0.83
N PHE A 10 -20.72 -22.84 -0.02
CA PHE A 10 -19.29 -22.84 0.27
C PHE A 10 -18.73 -21.41 0.44
N PHE A 11 -19.07 -20.49 -0.46
CA PHE A 11 -18.64 -19.09 -0.36
C PHE A 11 -19.22 -18.38 0.87
N LEU A 12 -20.48 -18.65 1.23
CA LEU A 12 -21.10 -18.08 2.42
C LEU A 12 -20.43 -18.58 3.71
N ALA A 13 -20.14 -19.88 3.80
CA ALA A 13 -19.44 -20.46 4.95
C ALA A 13 -18.02 -19.90 5.10
N LEU A 14 -17.31 -19.68 3.98
CA LEU A 14 -15.96 -19.11 4.00
C LEU A 14 -15.97 -17.63 4.44
N GLY A 15 -16.98 -16.85 4.03
CA GLY A 15 -17.16 -15.47 4.49
C GLY A 15 -17.47 -15.37 5.99
N CYS A 16 -18.31 -16.25 6.53
CA CYS A 16 -18.57 -16.30 7.97
C CYS A 16 -17.33 -16.72 8.79
N ALA A 17 -16.49 -17.61 8.25
CA ALA A 17 -15.25 -18.03 8.90
C ALA A 17 -14.14 -16.95 8.86
N ALA A 18 -14.20 -16.02 7.91
CA ALA A 18 -13.27 -14.89 7.82
C ALA A 18 -13.54 -13.79 8.87
N CYS A 19 -14.73 -13.79 9.49
CA CYS A 19 -15.00 -12.98 10.67
C CYS A 19 -14.39 -13.64 11.93
N THR A 20 -13.06 -13.66 12.02
CA THR A 20 -12.40 -14.03 13.27
C THR A 20 -12.69 -12.96 14.32
N PRO A 21 -13.03 -13.32 15.57
CA PRO A 21 -13.14 -12.33 16.62
C PRO A 21 -11.82 -11.57 16.71
N PHE A 22 -11.87 -10.24 16.61
CA PHE A 22 -10.71 -9.40 16.88
C PHE A 22 -10.20 -9.80 18.27
N PRO A 23 -8.89 -10.08 18.43
CA PRO A 23 -8.37 -10.50 19.72
C PRO A 23 -8.70 -9.43 20.75
N ASP A 24 -9.19 -9.84 21.91
CA ASP A 24 -9.40 -8.92 23.03
C ASP A 24 -8.03 -8.40 23.47
N LEU A 25 -7.65 -7.26 22.88
CA LEU A 25 -6.57 -6.40 23.34
C LEU A 25 -7.06 -5.70 24.61
N GLY A 26 -7.37 -6.47 25.66
CA GLY A 26 -7.55 -5.92 27.00
C GLY A 26 -6.24 -5.30 27.49
N ASP A 27 -6.04 -5.27 28.80
CA ASP A 27 -4.75 -4.83 29.38
C ASP A 27 -3.53 -5.71 28.97
N ARG A 28 -3.72 -6.78 28.20
CA ARG A 28 -2.63 -7.61 27.66
C ARG A 28 -1.78 -6.90 26.60
N GLY A 29 -2.34 -5.91 25.88
CA GLY A 29 -1.56 -5.04 24.98
C GLY A 29 -0.73 -4.00 25.75
N ALA A 30 -1.03 -3.81 27.02
CA ALA A 30 -0.32 -2.97 27.95
C ALA A 30 0.17 -3.82 29.13
N GLU A 31 0.97 -4.86 28.84
CA GLU A 31 1.71 -5.54 29.91
C GLU A 31 2.32 -4.49 30.84
N ALA A 32 2.30 -4.71 32.15
CA ALA A 32 2.87 -3.76 33.11
C ALA A 32 4.33 -3.40 32.76
N SER A 33 5.06 -4.32 32.13
CA SER A 33 6.37 -4.14 31.51
C SER A 33 6.37 -3.10 30.39
N ALA A 34 5.40 -3.15 29.47
CA ALA A 34 5.22 -2.17 28.38
C ALA A 34 4.80 -0.79 28.91
N ARG A 35 4.01 -0.73 30.01
CA ARG A 35 3.63 0.52 30.66
C ARG A 35 4.77 1.14 31.48
N ALA A 36 5.66 0.31 32.02
CA ALA A 36 6.89 0.71 32.69
C ALA A 36 8.08 0.88 31.72
N ALA A 37 7.88 0.61 30.42
CA ALA A 37 8.94 0.74 29.44
C ALA A 37 9.36 2.22 29.32
N PRO A 38 10.66 2.50 29.13
CA PRO A 38 11.11 3.85 28.85
C PRO A 38 10.36 4.41 27.64
N PHE A 39 9.90 5.65 27.76
CA PHE A 39 9.33 6.35 26.62
C PHE A 39 10.38 6.39 25.49
N PRO A 40 9.98 6.15 24.22
CA PRO A 40 10.92 6.14 23.11
C PRO A 40 11.65 7.48 23.01
N VAL A 41 12.89 7.43 22.54
CA VAL A 41 13.70 8.63 22.32
C VAL A 41 13.04 9.47 21.23
N LEU A 42 12.69 10.71 21.57
CA LEU A 42 12.18 11.67 20.61
C LEU A 42 13.33 12.09 19.68
N VAL A 43 13.27 11.65 18.44
CA VAL A 43 14.20 12.08 17.39
C VAL A 43 13.63 13.34 16.73
N PRO A 44 14.45 14.38 16.48
CA PRO A 44 13.99 15.57 15.77
C PRO A 44 13.37 15.22 14.42
N LEU A 45 12.22 15.82 14.13
CA LEU A 45 11.49 15.56 12.89
C LEU A 45 12.02 16.39 11.71
N GLU A 46 12.67 17.53 12.00
CA GLU A 46 13.20 18.47 11.01
C GLU A 46 14.04 17.81 9.91
N PRO A 47 15.02 16.92 10.21
CA PRO A 47 15.82 16.28 9.17
C PRO A 47 15.01 15.43 8.19
N VAL A 48 13.90 14.83 8.66
CA VAL A 48 12.99 14.03 7.82
C VAL A 48 12.14 14.94 6.92
N LEU A 49 11.72 16.08 7.47
CA LEU A 49 10.93 17.07 6.73
C LEU A 49 11.78 17.80 5.68
N GLU A 50 13.02 18.14 6.00
CA GLU A 50 13.99 18.73 5.06
C GLU A 50 14.28 17.78 3.89
N ALA A 51 14.52 16.49 4.16
CA ALA A 51 14.72 15.50 3.11
C ALA A 51 13.49 15.35 2.17
N SER A 52 12.31 15.73 2.65
CA SER A 52 11.06 15.67 1.89
C SER A 52 10.72 17.00 1.19
N ALA A 53 11.44 18.08 1.48
CA ALA A 53 11.12 19.43 0.99
C ALA A 53 11.19 19.55 -0.53
N ASP A 54 12.03 18.73 -1.18
CA ASP A 54 12.22 18.69 -2.63
C ASP A 54 11.15 17.85 -3.35
N ILE A 55 10.42 16.98 -2.65
CA ILE A 55 9.35 16.15 -3.23
C ILE A 55 8.05 16.95 -3.12
N ARG A 56 7.90 17.99 -3.94
CA ARG A 56 6.67 18.79 -4.02
C ARG A 56 6.07 18.75 -5.41
N ILE A 57 4.75 18.61 -5.45
CA ILE A 57 3.99 18.81 -6.68
C ILE A 57 3.97 20.32 -6.94
N THR A 58 4.57 20.70 -8.06
CA THR A 58 4.58 22.04 -8.62
C THR A 58 3.72 22.09 -9.88
N GLU A 59 3.47 23.28 -10.41
CA GLU A 59 2.78 23.46 -11.71
C GLU A 59 3.48 22.68 -12.84
N ASP A 60 4.81 22.56 -12.77
CA ASP A 60 5.62 21.85 -13.77
C ASP A 60 5.56 20.32 -13.66
N THR A 61 5.02 19.78 -12.57
CA THR A 61 5.00 18.32 -12.33
C THR A 61 4.18 17.58 -13.39
N SER A 62 2.97 18.08 -13.69
CA SER A 62 2.09 17.52 -14.71
C SER A 62 2.70 17.55 -16.12
N PRO A 63 3.18 18.70 -16.65
CA PRO A 63 3.80 18.73 -17.97
C PRO A 63 5.08 17.89 -18.05
N ALA A 64 5.93 17.86 -17.01
CA ALA A 64 7.14 17.04 -16.99
C ALA A 64 6.83 15.54 -17.04
N LEU A 65 5.84 15.07 -16.27
CA LEU A 65 5.40 13.67 -16.30
C LEU A 65 4.79 13.29 -17.65
N ASN A 66 3.99 14.17 -18.25
CA ASN A 66 3.41 13.95 -19.57
C ASN A 66 4.47 13.84 -20.67
N ALA A 67 5.45 14.75 -20.66
CA ALA A 67 6.59 14.74 -21.59
C ALA A 67 7.40 13.44 -21.46
N ARG A 68 7.71 13.03 -20.22
CA ARG A 68 8.42 11.77 -19.95
C ARG A 68 7.61 10.57 -20.43
N ALA A 69 6.31 10.54 -20.18
CA ALA A 69 5.44 9.47 -20.63
C ALA A 69 5.38 9.39 -22.17
N ALA A 70 5.32 10.53 -22.87
CA ALA A 70 5.38 10.58 -24.33
C ALA A 70 6.71 10.01 -24.88
N ALA A 71 7.84 10.42 -24.30
CA ALA A 71 9.17 9.92 -24.68
C ALA A 71 9.29 8.39 -24.46
N LEU A 72 8.79 7.89 -23.33
CA LEU A 72 8.77 6.44 -23.05
C LEU A 72 7.91 5.66 -24.04
N ARG A 73 6.73 6.19 -24.41
CA ARG A 73 5.87 5.56 -25.44
C ARG A 73 6.53 5.54 -26.82
N ALA A 74 7.19 6.62 -27.21
CA ALA A 74 7.94 6.68 -28.46
C ALA A 74 9.06 5.63 -28.49
N ARG A 75 9.85 5.54 -27.41
CA ARG A 75 10.89 4.51 -27.26
C ARG A 75 10.32 3.09 -27.31
N ALA A 76 9.20 2.84 -26.64
CA ALA A 76 8.52 1.55 -26.68
C ALA A 76 8.04 1.18 -28.10
N ALA A 77 7.55 2.15 -28.88
CA ALA A 77 7.16 1.92 -30.26
C ALA A 77 8.37 1.53 -31.14
N LEU A 78 9.53 2.15 -30.94
CA LEU A 78 10.77 1.79 -31.63
C LEU A 78 11.22 0.37 -31.27
N LEU A 79 11.20 0.02 -29.98
CA LEU A 79 11.58 -1.32 -29.53
C LEU A 79 10.65 -2.41 -30.08
N ARG A 80 9.34 -2.16 -30.11
CA ARG A 80 8.37 -3.09 -30.72
C ARG A 80 8.62 -3.32 -32.20
N ARG A 81 9.06 -2.28 -32.92
CA ARG A 81 9.46 -2.40 -34.33
C ARG A 81 10.75 -3.21 -34.51
N GLN A 82 11.67 -3.12 -33.56
CA GLN A 82 12.96 -3.83 -33.61
C GLN A 82 12.84 -5.31 -33.23
N VAL A 83 11.95 -5.63 -32.28
CA VAL A 83 11.75 -7.01 -31.82
C VAL A 83 10.86 -7.82 -32.78
N GLY A 84 10.07 -7.17 -33.64
CA GLY A 84 9.13 -7.85 -34.55
C GLY A 84 7.99 -8.56 -33.80
N PRO A 85 6.93 -9.02 -34.50
CA PRO A 85 5.94 -9.92 -33.91
C PRO A 85 6.54 -11.28 -33.54
#